data_AF-A0AAE1EC61-F1
#
_entry.id   AF-A0AAE1EC61-F1
#
_cell.length_a   1.000
_cell.length_b   1.000
_cell.length_c   1.000
_cell.angle_alpha   90.00
_cell.angle_beta   90.00
_cell.angle_gamma   90.00
#
_symmetry.space_group_name_H-M   'P 1'
#
loop_
_entity.id
_entity.type
_entity.pdbx_description
1 polymer ?
#
loop_
_entity_poly.entity_id
_entity_poly.type
_entity_poly.pdbx_seq_one_letter_code
_entity_poly.pdbx_strand_id
1 'polypeptide(L)'
;MRLHLSILVSSFVLVLVVPIAYCDAKDNLQYVVEVLAVVDKSLFEKWNASIGVGSEENVLAEVKSLFFEVNILYQSLQRFNLSIEIRLKDVVFPSKSIVPDSAVKNRTVWERQVGGFFNKWLKANPQYTYDHAMILTNHAMKGNTRVNGVALTAATCRKDGTSRVRARLDYNTVITAAHEIGHSLGASHDNNKKKPCLKGYIMSPGPWVGSRNRFYFSECSAGSIRWYVSKRLGAGSRNCLLKTTSLPIVSKRMGEIFDVYKMCKRKGKWIGSATKGDEVCKVVKCRDRRWSEKHNPPEGISCGGGKYCYMGYCV
;
A
#
# COMPACT_ATOMS: atom_id res chain seq x y z
N MET A 1 80.72 -31.99 -30.95
CA MET A 1 79.65 -32.94 -31.36
C MET A 1 78.34 -32.16 -31.35
N ARG A 2 77.82 -31.80 -32.53
CA ARG A 2 76.64 -30.92 -32.70
C ARG A 2 75.37 -31.72 -32.38
N LEU A 3 74.55 -31.22 -31.45
CA LEU A 3 73.17 -31.70 -31.24
C LEU A 3 72.21 -30.88 -32.11
N HIS A 4 71.45 -31.59 -32.92
CA HIS A 4 70.32 -31.06 -33.69
C HIS A 4 69.19 -30.61 -32.76
N LEU A 5 68.74 -29.37 -32.92
CA LEU A 5 67.53 -28.85 -32.28
C LEU A 5 66.41 -28.80 -33.33
N SER A 6 65.41 -29.64 -33.15
CA SER A 6 64.22 -29.73 -34.01
C SER A 6 63.29 -28.53 -33.76
N ILE A 7 62.86 -27.88 -34.84
CA ILE A 7 61.92 -26.76 -34.85
C ILE A 7 60.49 -27.33 -34.73
N LEU A 8 59.79 -26.98 -33.65
CA LEU A 8 58.34 -27.19 -33.50
C LEU A 8 57.64 -25.85 -33.74
N VAL A 9 56.87 -25.79 -34.83
CA VAL A 9 55.99 -24.66 -35.16
C VAL A 9 54.76 -24.73 -34.27
N SER A 10 54.57 -23.75 -33.39
CA SER A 10 53.35 -23.59 -32.60
C SER A 10 52.62 -22.33 -33.05
N SER A 11 51.41 -22.53 -33.57
CA SER A 11 50.51 -21.48 -34.06
C SER A 11 50.04 -20.58 -32.92
N PHE A 12 50.44 -19.31 -32.95
CA PHE A 12 49.88 -18.29 -32.06
C PHE A 12 48.48 -17.89 -32.54
N VAL A 13 47.45 -18.30 -31.81
CA VAL A 13 46.11 -17.71 -31.92
C VAL A 13 46.12 -16.41 -31.10
N LEU A 14 46.11 -15.28 -31.80
CA LEU A 14 45.96 -13.96 -31.20
C LEU A 14 44.52 -13.82 -30.67
N VAL A 15 44.30 -14.09 -29.39
CA VAL A 15 43.01 -13.80 -28.73
C VAL A 15 42.94 -12.29 -28.52
N LEU A 16 42.23 -11.61 -29.42
CA LEU A 16 41.80 -10.23 -29.22
C LEU A 16 40.86 -10.20 -28.00
N VAL A 17 41.41 -9.80 -26.85
CA VAL A 17 40.61 -9.41 -25.68
C VAL A 17 39.94 -8.08 -26.03
N VAL A 18 38.75 -8.16 -26.62
CA VAL A 18 37.86 -7.00 -26.72
C VAL A 18 37.46 -6.69 -25.28
N PRO A 19 37.69 -5.46 -24.76
CA PRO A 19 37.16 -5.09 -23.47
C PRO A 19 35.64 -5.17 -23.60
N ILE A 20 35.04 -6.13 -22.89
CA ILE A 20 33.60 -6.16 -22.67
C ILE A 20 33.30 -4.84 -21.99
N ALA A 21 32.74 -3.90 -22.76
CA ALA A 21 32.07 -2.75 -22.20
C ALA A 21 31.06 -3.34 -21.21
N TYR A 22 31.32 -3.11 -19.93
CA TYR A 22 30.38 -3.39 -18.86
C TYR A 22 29.10 -2.65 -19.27
N CYS A 23 28.12 -3.37 -19.80
CA CYS A 23 26.78 -2.85 -19.88
C CYS A 23 26.42 -2.56 -18.43
N ASP A 24 26.37 -1.27 -18.09
CA ASP A 24 25.76 -0.77 -16.88
C ASP A 24 24.34 -1.33 -16.88
N ALA A 25 24.16 -2.48 -16.22
CA ALA A 25 22.85 -2.97 -15.87
C ALA A 25 22.30 -1.82 -15.05
N LYS A 26 21.33 -1.09 -15.60
CA LYS A 26 20.53 -0.17 -14.82
C LYS A 26 19.92 -1.02 -13.70
N ASP A 27 20.60 -1.08 -12.57
CA ASP A 27 20.03 -1.58 -11.34
C ASP A 27 18.76 -0.76 -11.18
N ASN A 28 17.61 -1.42 -11.35
CA ASN A 28 16.32 -0.80 -11.14
C ASN A 28 16.26 -0.46 -9.66
N LEU A 29 16.72 0.76 -9.34
CA LEU A 29 16.87 1.23 -7.97
C LEU A 29 15.55 1.04 -7.23
N GLN A 30 15.57 0.13 -6.27
CA GLN A 30 14.42 -0.19 -5.43
C GLN A 30 14.42 0.75 -4.23
N TYR A 31 13.30 1.43 -4.02
CA TYR A 31 13.06 2.20 -2.80
C TYR A 31 12.18 1.37 -1.86
N VAL A 32 12.51 1.37 -0.58
CA VAL A 32 11.75 0.67 0.45
C VAL A 32 11.23 1.70 1.46
N VAL A 33 9.94 1.67 1.76
CA VAL A 33 9.32 2.51 2.80
C VAL A 33 9.02 1.63 4.01
N GLU A 34 9.75 1.85 5.10
CA GLU A 34 9.50 1.20 6.39
C GLU A 34 8.34 1.89 7.13
N VAL A 35 7.18 1.23 7.18
CA VAL A 35 5.96 1.75 7.77
C VAL A 35 5.79 1.26 9.20
N LEU A 36 5.61 2.20 10.14
CA LEU A 36 5.04 1.92 11.46
C LEU A 36 3.52 1.95 11.36
N ALA A 37 2.86 0.80 11.47
CA ALA A 37 1.41 0.70 11.46
C ALA A 37 0.86 0.69 12.89
N VAL A 38 0.04 1.67 13.24
CA VAL A 38 -0.56 1.79 14.57
C VAL A 38 -2.07 1.60 14.47
N VAL A 39 -2.58 0.51 15.02
CA VAL A 39 -4.01 0.20 15.01
C VAL A 39 -4.63 0.78 16.27
N ASP A 40 -5.36 1.88 16.11
CA ASP A 40 -6.08 2.53 17.21
C ASP A 40 -7.03 1.55 17.90
N LYS A 41 -7.16 1.66 19.22
CA LYS A 41 -7.93 0.70 20.03
C LYS A 41 -9.37 0.54 19.53
N SER A 42 -10.01 1.64 19.11
CA SER A 42 -11.36 1.64 18.52
C SER A 42 -11.48 0.76 17.27
N LEU A 43 -10.39 0.63 16.49
CA LEU A 43 -10.33 -0.23 15.32
C LEU A 43 -10.01 -1.67 15.70
N PHE A 44 -9.05 -1.87 16.60
CA PHE A 44 -8.69 -3.18 17.11
C PHE A 44 -9.93 -3.92 17.62
N GLU A 45 -10.71 -3.29 18.50
CA GLU A 45 -11.93 -3.88 19.08
C GLU A 45 -12.96 -4.23 18.00
N LYS A 46 -13.13 -3.35 17.01
CA LYS A 46 -14.07 -3.58 15.91
C LYS A 46 -13.64 -4.71 14.99
N TRP A 47 -12.36 -4.77 14.61
CA TRP A 47 -11.82 -5.84 13.80
C TRP A 47 -11.91 -7.17 14.55
N ASN A 48 -11.56 -7.16 15.84
CA ASN A 48 -11.63 -8.35 16.67
C ASN A 48 -13.05 -8.92 16.77
N ALA A 49 -14.04 -8.06 17.05
CA ALA A 49 -15.45 -8.45 17.10
C ALA A 49 -15.97 -9.01 15.77
N SER A 50 -15.41 -8.56 14.64
CA SER A 50 -15.84 -8.99 13.30
C SER A 50 -15.31 -10.36 12.86
N ILE A 51 -14.32 -10.91 13.57
CA ILE A 51 -13.68 -12.21 13.24
C ILE A 51 -14.30 -13.35 14.07
N GLY A 52 -14.95 -13.04 15.20
CA GLY A 52 -15.78 -13.98 15.97
C GLY A 52 -14.98 -14.98 16.80
N VAL A 53 -14.31 -14.49 17.85
CA VAL A 53 -13.22 -15.13 18.63
C VAL A 53 -11.86 -14.84 17.99
N GLY A 54 -11.34 -13.63 18.21
CA GLY A 54 -10.05 -13.21 17.67
C GLY A 54 -9.05 -12.86 18.75
N SER A 55 -7.83 -13.37 18.57
CA SER A 55 -6.62 -12.95 19.25
C SER A 55 -6.03 -11.74 18.51
N GLU A 56 -5.08 -11.06 19.15
CA GLU A 56 -4.23 -10.05 18.52
C GLU A 56 -3.60 -10.54 17.20
N GLU A 57 -3.31 -11.83 17.10
CA GLU A 57 -2.78 -12.51 15.91
C GLU A 57 -3.70 -12.36 14.68
N ASN A 58 -5.02 -12.46 14.86
CA ASN A 58 -5.97 -12.31 13.75
C ASN A 58 -6.01 -10.87 13.22
N VAL A 59 -5.97 -9.90 14.14
CA VAL A 59 -5.91 -8.48 13.77
C VAL A 59 -4.58 -8.17 13.08
N LEU A 60 -3.47 -8.74 13.57
CA LEU A 60 -2.15 -8.65 12.95
C LEU A 60 -2.14 -9.27 11.54
N ALA A 61 -2.75 -10.43 11.34
CA ALA A 61 -2.87 -11.06 10.02
C ALA A 61 -3.64 -10.17 9.04
N GLU A 62 -4.71 -9.50 9.49
CA GLU A 62 -5.46 -8.55 8.67
C GLU A 62 -4.64 -7.30 8.33
N VAL A 63 -3.85 -6.74 9.27
CA VAL A 63 -2.90 -5.64 8.99
C VAL A 63 -1.84 -6.08 7.97
N LYS A 64 -1.23 -7.26 8.16
CA LYS A 64 -0.23 -7.80 7.23
C LYS A 64 -0.82 -8.01 5.84
N SER A 65 -2.05 -8.53 5.75
CA SER A 65 -2.77 -8.70 4.49
C SER A 65 -3.08 -7.37 3.80
N LEU A 66 -3.49 -6.35 4.56
CA LEU A 66 -3.70 -4.99 4.06
C LEU A 66 -2.43 -4.44 3.39
N PHE A 67 -1.29 -4.48 4.08
CA PHE A 67 -0.03 -3.95 3.53
C PHE A 67 0.57 -4.84 2.44
N PHE A 68 0.31 -6.14 2.47
CA PHE A 68 0.62 -7.04 1.35
C PHE A 68 -0.12 -6.62 0.08
N GLU A 69 -1.42 -6.31 0.17
CA GLU A 69 -2.17 -5.80 -0.99
C GLU A 69 -1.80 -4.37 -1.37
N VAL A 70 -1.37 -3.53 -0.42
CA VAL A 70 -0.74 -2.24 -0.77
C VAL A 70 0.47 -2.49 -1.67
N ASN A 71 1.33 -3.47 -1.39
CA ASN A 71 2.44 -3.81 -2.29
C ASN A 71 1.97 -4.26 -3.68
N ILE A 72 0.86 -5.02 -3.78
CA ILE A 72 0.26 -5.36 -5.08
C ILE A 72 -0.07 -4.07 -5.85
N LEU A 73 -0.69 -3.08 -5.21
CA LEU A 73 -0.99 -1.79 -5.84
C LEU A 73 0.28 -1.03 -6.28
N TYR A 74 1.33 -1.05 -5.46
CA TYR A 74 2.61 -0.39 -5.75
C TYR A 74 3.41 -1.05 -6.88
N GLN A 75 3.22 -2.35 -7.14
CA GLN A 75 3.79 -3.01 -8.34
C GLN A 75 3.37 -2.32 -9.63
N SER A 76 2.22 -1.63 -9.65
CA SER A 76 1.80 -0.87 -10.83
C SER A 76 2.80 0.20 -11.27
N LEU A 77 3.64 0.72 -10.36
CA LEU A 77 4.68 1.70 -10.69
C LEU A 77 5.81 1.13 -11.56
N GLN A 78 5.98 -0.20 -11.59
CA GLN A 78 7.01 -0.86 -12.40
C GLN A 78 6.81 -0.61 -13.90
N ARG A 79 5.57 -0.37 -14.36
CA ARG A 79 5.30 0.04 -15.76
C ARG A 79 5.97 1.36 -16.14
N PHE A 80 6.40 2.12 -15.14
CA PHE A 80 7.11 3.38 -15.29
C PHE A 80 8.55 3.27 -14.77
N ASN A 81 9.17 2.08 -14.74
CA ASN A 81 10.54 1.88 -14.26
C ASN A 81 10.79 2.50 -12.87
N LEU A 82 9.81 2.35 -11.97
CA LEU A 82 9.90 2.82 -10.59
C LEU A 82 9.49 1.67 -9.68
N SER A 83 10.44 1.20 -8.86
CA SER A 83 10.21 0.13 -7.90
C SER A 83 10.14 0.71 -6.49
N ILE A 84 8.98 0.58 -5.85
CA ILE A 84 8.75 0.97 -4.45
C ILE A 84 8.13 -0.21 -3.74
N GLU A 85 8.75 -0.63 -2.64
CA GLU A 85 8.27 -1.67 -1.75
C GLU A 85 7.88 -1.07 -0.40
N ILE A 86 6.74 -1.48 0.13
CA ILE A 86 6.30 -1.11 1.47
C ILE A 86 6.64 -2.27 2.42
N ARG A 87 7.37 -1.99 3.50
CA ARG A 87 7.65 -2.97 4.55
C ARG A 87 7.03 -2.52 5.86
N LEU A 88 6.61 -3.47 6.68
CA LEU A 88 6.17 -3.18 8.03
C LEU A 88 7.39 -3.15 8.94
N LYS A 89 7.67 -1.98 9.50
CA LYS A 89 8.71 -1.83 10.53
C LYS A 89 8.24 -2.44 11.84
N ASP A 90 7.00 -2.11 12.20
CA ASP A 90 6.30 -2.64 13.37
C ASP A 90 4.78 -2.48 13.19
N VAL A 91 4.00 -3.29 13.91
CA VAL A 91 2.56 -3.18 14.04
C VAL A 91 2.21 -3.04 15.52
N VAL A 92 1.69 -1.88 15.91
CA VAL A 92 1.44 -1.55 17.31
C VAL A 92 -0.05 -1.52 17.60
N PHE A 93 -0.43 -2.16 18.70
CA PHE A 93 -1.77 -2.13 19.29
C PHE A 93 -1.74 -1.40 20.64
N PRO A 94 -1.98 -0.08 20.68
CA PRO A 94 -1.95 0.68 21.92
C PRO A 94 -3.01 0.19 22.91
N SER A 95 -2.63 0.05 24.19
CA SER A 95 -3.55 -0.38 25.27
C SER A 95 -4.67 0.64 25.55
N LYS A 96 -4.45 1.91 25.19
CA LYS A 96 -5.41 3.02 25.26
C LYS A 96 -5.63 3.59 23.87
N SER A 97 -6.86 4.04 23.60
CA SER A 97 -7.18 4.71 22.33
C SER A 97 -6.31 5.95 22.15
N ILE A 98 -5.66 6.08 20.99
CA ILE A 98 -4.91 7.29 20.64
C ILE A 98 -5.89 8.39 20.28
N VAL A 99 -6.96 8.04 19.56
CA VAL A 99 -8.07 8.95 19.31
C VAL A 99 -9.10 8.76 20.42
N PRO A 100 -9.26 9.72 21.35
CA PRO A 100 -10.20 9.57 22.45
C PRO A 100 -11.64 9.75 21.94
N ASP A 101 -12.57 8.97 22.50
CA ASP A 101 -14.00 9.07 22.16
C ASP A 101 -14.57 10.47 22.42
N SER A 102 -14.04 11.20 23.41
CA SER A 102 -14.43 12.57 23.72
C SER A 102 -14.13 13.57 22.59
N ALA A 103 -13.23 13.24 21.66
CA ALA A 103 -12.97 14.06 20.47
C ALA A 103 -14.01 13.83 19.36
N VAL A 104 -14.83 12.77 19.45
CA VAL A 104 -15.86 12.44 18.47
C VAL A 104 -17.09 13.30 18.70
N LYS A 105 -17.39 14.21 17.76
CA LYS A 105 -18.59 15.05 17.75
C LYS A 105 -19.43 14.75 16.52
N ASN A 106 -20.73 14.56 16.69
CA ASN A 106 -21.66 14.21 15.61
C ASN A 106 -21.17 13.01 14.76
N ARG A 107 -20.69 11.96 15.45
CA ARG A 107 -20.13 10.73 14.83
C ARG A 107 -18.89 10.96 13.97
N THR A 108 -18.20 12.09 14.12
CA THR A 108 -16.98 12.44 13.38
C THR A 108 -15.92 13.06 14.27
N VAL A 109 -14.65 12.94 13.89
CA VAL A 109 -13.53 13.66 14.50
C VAL A 109 -12.84 14.51 13.44
N TRP A 110 -12.33 15.68 13.80
CA TRP A 110 -11.56 16.48 12.83
C TRP A 110 -10.25 15.77 12.49
N GLU A 111 -9.92 15.69 11.21
CA GLU A 111 -8.72 14.98 10.75
C GLU A 111 -7.43 15.57 11.35
N ARG A 112 -7.41 16.90 11.57
CA ARG A 112 -6.30 17.61 12.24
C ARG A 112 -6.14 17.20 13.70
N GLN A 113 -7.24 16.93 14.41
CA GLN A 113 -7.20 16.45 15.80
C GLN A 113 -6.62 15.04 15.85
N VAL A 114 -7.03 14.14 14.95
CA VAL A 114 -6.45 12.80 14.85
C VAL A 114 -4.94 12.89 14.61
N GLY A 115 -4.50 13.74 13.68
CA GLY A 115 -3.07 14.00 13.45
C GLY A 115 -2.35 14.53 14.69
N GLY A 116 -2.97 15.45 15.43
CA GLY A 116 -2.44 15.99 16.68
C GLY A 116 -2.27 14.92 17.77
N PHE A 117 -3.27 14.07 17.97
CA PHE A 117 -3.20 12.97 18.93
C PHE A 117 -2.14 11.95 18.53
N PHE A 118 -2.08 11.58 17.26
CA PHE A 118 -1.11 10.60 16.76
C PHE A 118 0.32 11.11 16.87
N ASN A 119 0.57 12.36 16.48
CA ASN A 119 1.90 12.98 16.63
C ASN A 119 2.32 13.11 18.09
N LYS A 120 1.37 13.39 19.01
CA LYS A 120 1.65 13.38 20.46
C LYS A 120 2.04 11.98 20.94
N TRP A 121 1.33 10.94 20.49
CA TRP A 121 1.64 9.56 20.82
C TRP A 121 3.03 9.14 20.29
N LEU A 122 3.36 9.49 19.04
CA LEU A 122 4.69 9.20 18.46
C LEU A 122 5.81 9.89 19.25
N LYS A 123 5.63 11.15 19.67
CA LYS A 123 6.60 11.85 20.52
C LYS A 123 6.79 11.19 21.88
N ALA A 124 5.74 10.62 22.45
CA ALA A 124 5.79 9.89 23.71
C ALA A 124 6.37 8.47 23.56
N ASN A 125 6.56 7.97 22.33
CA ASN A 125 7.09 6.65 22.04
C ASN A 125 8.29 6.74 21.06
N PRO A 126 9.40 7.39 21.47
CA PRO A 126 10.55 7.63 20.60
C PRO A 126 11.33 6.36 20.22
N GLN A 127 11.03 5.21 20.83
CA GLN A 127 11.66 3.93 20.50
C GLN A 127 11.28 3.43 19.10
N TYR A 128 10.13 3.85 18.57
CA TYR A 128 9.72 3.43 17.23
C TYR A 128 10.43 4.25 16.15
N THR A 129 11.06 3.55 15.23
CA THR A 129 11.65 4.11 14.02
C THR A 129 10.77 3.81 12.82
N TYR A 130 10.79 4.67 11.80
CA TYR A 130 10.00 4.54 10.58
C TYR A 130 10.42 5.57 9.54
N ASP A 131 10.14 5.27 8.28
CA ASP A 131 10.17 6.25 7.19
C ASP A 131 8.82 6.97 7.07
N HIS A 132 7.74 6.28 7.43
CA HIS A 132 6.36 6.76 7.45
C HIS A 132 5.57 6.08 8.58
N ALA A 133 4.81 6.84 9.37
CA ALA A 133 3.93 6.26 10.38
C ALA A 133 2.45 6.39 9.97
N MET A 134 1.68 5.31 10.11
CA MET A 134 0.27 5.27 9.74
C MET A 134 -0.58 4.88 10.94
N ILE A 135 -1.53 5.73 11.34
CA ILE A 135 -2.59 5.35 12.26
C ILE A 135 -3.81 4.83 11.48
N LEU A 136 -4.24 3.61 11.80
CA LEU A 136 -5.48 3.00 11.34
C LEU A 136 -6.54 3.18 12.43
N THR A 137 -7.67 3.82 12.12
CA THR A 137 -8.74 4.09 13.10
C THR A 137 -10.12 3.75 12.57
N ASN A 138 -11.07 3.46 13.45
CA ASN A 138 -12.47 3.26 13.10
C ASN A 138 -13.24 4.59 12.95
N HIS A 139 -12.70 5.67 13.53
CA HIS A 139 -13.40 6.95 13.59
C HIS A 139 -13.58 7.59 12.20
N ALA A 140 -14.79 8.09 11.93
CA ALA A 140 -15.05 8.86 10.73
C ALA A 140 -14.38 10.23 10.84
N MET A 141 -13.52 10.56 9.88
CA MET A 141 -12.82 11.84 9.88
C MET A 141 -13.53 12.88 9.01
N LYS A 142 -13.41 14.15 9.42
CA LYS A 142 -13.84 15.30 8.62
C LYS A 142 -12.73 16.35 8.51
N GLY A 143 -12.60 16.91 7.32
CA GLY A 143 -11.98 18.22 7.07
C GLY A 143 -13.09 19.17 6.61
N ASN A 144 -12.88 19.85 5.47
CA ASN A 144 -13.96 20.58 4.80
C ASN A 144 -15.09 19.65 4.31
N THR A 145 -14.75 18.39 4.03
CA THR A 145 -15.68 17.30 3.71
C THR A 145 -15.33 16.05 4.52
N ARG A 146 -16.14 14.99 4.42
CA ARG A 146 -15.77 13.69 4.99
C ARG A 146 -14.56 13.13 4.24
N VAL A 147 -13.56 12.67 4.99
CA VAL A 147 -12.33 12.09 4.46
C VAL A 147 -12.11 10.69 5.02
N ASN A 148 -11.49 9.83 4.21
CA ASN A 148 -11.13 8.47 4.62
C ASN A 148 -9.66 8.34 4.98
N GLY A 149 -8.81 9.22 4.48
CA GLY A 149 -7.42 9.31 4.86
C GLY A 149 -6.92 10.73 4.68
N VAL A 150 -5.83 11.04 5.38
CA VAL A 150 -5.04 12.25 5.15
C VAL A 150 -3.58 11.96 5.50
N ALA A 151 -2.67 12.33 4.61
CA ALA A 151 -1.22 12.29 4.80
C ALA A 151 -0.59 13.67 4.60
N LEU A 152 0.60 13.86 5.17
CA LEU A 152 1.45 14.99 4.82
C LEU A 152 2.16 14.70 3.49
N THR A 153 2.05 15.60 2.52
CA THR A 153 2.68 15.40 1.20
C THR A 153 4.20 15.48 1.26
N ALA A 154 4.88 14.59 0.54
CA ALA A 154 6.35 14.59 0.39
C ALA A 154 7.08 14.54 1.75
N ALA A 155 6.58 13.66 2.63
CA ALA A 155 6.91 13.65 4.03
C ALA A 155 7.64 12.39 4.54
N THR A 156 7.84 11.36 3.69
CA THR A 156 8.67 10.22 4.10
C THR A 156 10.09 10.67 4.50
N CYS A 157 10.76 9.89 5.35
CA CYS A 157 12.04 10.24 5.97
C CYS A 157 11.98 11.44 6.96
N ARG A 158 10.78 11.87 7.38
CA ARG A 158 10.61 12.93 8.38
C ARG A 158 9.84 12.42 9.59
N LYS A 159 10.11 13.00 10.77
CA LYS A 159 9.41 12.68 12.02
C LYS A 159 7.91 13.02 11.99
N ASP A 160 7.49 13.91 11.10
CA ASP A 160 6.08 14.27 10.87
C ASP A 160 5.51 13.61 9.59
N GLY A 161 6.25 12.67 8.99
CA GLY A 161 5.81 11.83 7.89
C GLY A 161 4.74 10.85 8.32
N THR A 162 3.52 11.35 8.54
CA THR A 162 2.42 10.56 9.09
C THR A 162 1.17 10.60 8.22
N SER A 163 0.42 9.51 8.24
CA SER A 163 -0.93 9.41 7.67
C SER A 163 -1.92 8.92 8.71
N ARG A 164 -3.16 9.40 8.61
CA ARG A 164 -4.32 8.82 9.30
C ARG A 164 -5.23 8.19 8.27
N VAL A 165 -5.63 6.94 8.49
CA VAL A 165 -6.54 6.20 7.61
C VAL A 165 -7.70 5.66 8.44
N ARG A 166 -8.91 5.97 8.01
CA ARG A 166 -10.11 5.32 8.49
C ARG A 166 -10.20 3.95 7.85
N ALA A 167 -9.88 2.92 8.62
CA ALA A 167 -10.03 1.56 8.18
C ALA A 167 -11.50 1.14 8.28
N ARG A 168 -12.03 0.68 7.15
CA ARG A 168 -13.30 -0.02 7.05
C ARG A 168 -13.03 -1.51 6.89
N LEU A 169 -14.04 -2.32 7.21
CA LEU A 169 -14.06 -3.77 6.96
C LEU A 169 -14.25 -4.06 5.45
N ASP A 170 -13.51 -3.36 4.58
CA ASP A 170 -13.55 -3.52 3.13
C ASP A 170 -12.24 -3.09 2.46
N TYR A 171 -12.11 -3.48 1.19
CA TYR A 171 -10.91 -3.27 0.39
C TYR A 171 -10.56 -1.80 0.12
N ASN A 172 -11.49 -0.85 0.35
CA ASN A 172 -11.14 0.57 0.20
C ASN A 172 -10.10 1.01 1.22
N THR A 173 -9.93 0.28 2.33
CA THR A 173 -8.85 0.55 3.28
C THR A 173 -7.48 0.38 2.64
N VAL A 174 -7.28 -0.65 1.83
CA VAL A 174 -6.02 -0.89 1.09
C VAL A 174 -5.76 0.26 0.11
N ILE A 175 -6.78 0.62 -0.69
CA ILE A 175 -6.68 1.71 -1.66
C ILE A 175 -6.38 3.03 -0.95
N THR A 176 -7.04 3.31 0.17
CA THR A 176 -6.82 4.53 0.96
C THR A 176 -5.41 4.54 1.57
N ALA A 177 -4.95 3.43 2.14
CA ALA A 177 -3.59 3.32 2.67
C ALA A 177 -2.54 3.57 1.59
N ALA A 178 -2.70 2.96 0.41
CA ALA A 178 -1.81 3.19 -0.73
C ALA A 178 -1.84 4.66 -1.22
N HIS A 179 -3.04 5.26 -1.26
CA HIS A 179 -3.21 6.67 -1.61
C HIS A 179 -2.47 7.60 -0.65
N GLU A 180 -2.62 7.38 0.66
CA GLU A 180 -1.97 8.20 1.69
C GLU A 180 -0.44 8.04 1.69
N ILE A 181 0.08 6.83 1.48
CA ILE A 181 1.53 6.64 1.30
C ILE A 181 2.00 7.31 -0.01
N GLY A 182 1.18 7.28 -1.07
CA GLY A 182 1.45 7.99 -2.32
C GLY A 182 1.62 9.49 -2.11
N HIS A 183 0.77 10.11 -1.27
CA HIS A 183 0.96 11.48 -0.82
C HIS A 183 2.26 11.68 -0.06
N SER A 184 2.59 10.84 0.92
CA SER A 184 3.88 10.91 1.63
C SER A 184 5.08 10.81 0.70
N LEU A 185 4.95 10.07 -0.39
CA LEU A 185 5.95 9.95 -1.46
C LEU A 185 5.91 11.09 -2.51
N GLY A 186 5.13 12.14 -2.25
CA GLY A 186 5.12 13.36 -3.07
C GLY A 186 4.11 13.37 -4.22
N ALA A 187 3.26 12.36 -4.36
CA ALA A 187 2.15 12.42 -5.30
C ALA A 187 1.11 13.46 -4.86
N SER A 188 0.57 14.19 -5.82
CA SER A 188 -0.65 14.99 -5.65
C SER A 188 -1.85 14.22 -6.21
N HIS A 189 -3.06 14.67 -5.90
CA HIS A 189 -4.25 14.06 -6.50
C HIS A 189 -4.20 14.09 -8.03
N ASP A 190 -4.66 13.02 -8.68
CA ASP A 190 -4.95 13.01 -10.10
C ASP A 190 -6.08 13.98 -10.43
N ASN A 191 -6.02 14.58 -11.63
CA ASN A 191 -6.96 15.61 -12.07
C ASN A 191 -7.08 16.82 -11.11
N ASN A 192 -5.95 17.27 -10.56
CA ASN A 192 -5.88 18.58 -9.93
C ASN A 192 -5.78 19.67 -11.02
N LYS A 193 -6.17 20.92 -10.71
CA LYS A 193 -6.21 22.05 -11.66
C LYS A 193 -4.91 22.29 -12.46
N LYS A 194 -3.77 21.71 -12.05
CA LYS A 194 -2.45 21.89 -12.65
C LYS A 194 -2.02 20.75 -13.59
N LYS A 195 -2.65 19.57 -13.56
CA LYS A 195 -2.29 18.43 -14.41
C LYS A 195 -3.54 17.63 -14.86
N PRO A 196 -3.78 17.47 -16.17
CA PRO A 196 -4.94 16.74 -16.70
C PRO A 196 -4.71 15.22 -16.66
N CYS A 197 -4.48 14.67 -15.48
CA CYS A 197 -4.31 13.23 -15.29
C CYS A 197 -5.69 12.57 -15.24
N LEU A 198 -5.83 11.39 -15.86
CA LEU A 198 -7.08 10.64 -15.86
C LEU A 198 -7.55 10.31 -14.44
N LYS A 199 -8.87 10.30 -14.24
CA LYS A 199 -9.51 9.90 -12.98
C LYS A 199 -9.59 8.38 -12.85
N GLY A 200 -9.88 7.91 -11.64
CA GLY A 200 -10.12 6.52 -11.33
C GLY A 200 -8.88 5.71 -10.94
N TYR A 201 -7.69 6.32 -10.99
CA TYR A 201 -6.42 5.77 -10.51
C TYR A 201 -6.29 5.91 -8.98
N ILE A 202 -5.28 5.28 -8.38
CA ILE A 202 -5.05 5.27 -6.92
C ILE A 202 -5.06 6.68 -6.34
N MET A 203 -4.43 7.67 -6.99
CA MET A 203 -4.35 9.06 -6.49
C MET A 203 -5.56 9.93 -6.85
N SER A 204 -6.63 9.37 -7.41
CA SER A 204 -7.84 10.15 -7.69
C SER A 204 -8.60 10.49 -6.40
N PRO A 205 -9.20 11.70 -6.29
CA PRO A 205 -9.95 12.08 -5.10
C PRO A 205 -11.25 11.29 -5.01
N GLY A 206 -11.38 10.47 -3.96
CA GLY A 206 -12.58 9.68 -3.65
C GLY A 206 -12.54 8.22 -4.11
N PRO A 207 -13.42 7.36 -3.57
CA PRO A 207 -13.45 5.94 -3.90
C PRO A 207 -14.09 5.68 -5.27
N TRP A 208 -13.36 5.03 -6.16
CA TRP A 208 -13.83 4.67 -7.51
C TRP A 208 -14.29 3.21 -7.56
N VAL A 209 -15.44 2.92 -6.96
CA VAL A 209 -15.98 1.57 -6.93
C VAL A 209 -16.27 1.08 -8.34
N GLY A 210 -15.74 -0.09 -8.70
CA GLY A 210 -15.93 -0.67 -10.04
C GLY A 210 -14.95 -0.16 -11.12
N SER A 211 -14.17 0.88 -10.84
CA SER A 211 -13.08 1.29 -11.75
C SER A 211 -11.99 0.23 -11.78
N ARG A 212 -11.50 -0.15 -12.97
CA ARG A 212 -10.29 -0.97 -13.12
C ARG A 212 -9.01 -0.18 -12.86
N ASN A 213 -9.05 1.14 -13.07
CA ASN A 213 -7.89 2.00 -12.81
C ASN A 213 -7.53 2.07 -11.33
N ARG A 214 -8.43 1.67 -10.42
CA ARG A 214 -8.22 1.73 -8.96
C ARG A 214 -7.03 0.90 -8.48
N PHE A 215 -6.56 -0.04 -9.30
CA PHE A 215 -5.41 -0.89 -9.01
C PHE A 215 -4.06 -0.29 -9.44
N TYR A 216 -4.09 0.89 -10.07
CA TYR A 216 -2.92 1.45 -10.74
C TYR A 216 -2.65 2.89 -10.29
N PHE A 217 -1.37 3.24 -10.18
CA PHE A 217 -0.94 4.64 -10.17
C PHE A 217 -0.97 5.19 -11.60
N SER A 218 -1.35 6.46 -11.74
CA SER A 218 -1.25 7.16 -13.02
C SER A 218 0.21 7.50 -13.35
N GLU A 219 0.49 7.81 -14.62
CA GLU A 219 1.80 8.31 -15.03
C GLU A 219 2.19 9.60 -14.29
N CYS A 220 1.22 10.49 -14.05
CA CYS A 220 1.44 11.72 -13.28
C CYS A 220 1.88 11.45 -11.84
N SER A 221 1.23 10.48 -11.20
CA SER A 221 1.55 10.06 -9.84
C SER A 221 2.95 9.45 -9.82
N ALA A 222 3.24 8.53 -10.74
CA ALA A 222 4.54 7.90 -10.87
C ALA A 222 5.67 8.91 -11.12
N GLY A 223 5.47 9.89 -12.00
CA GLY A 223 6.44 10.95 -12.27
C GLY A 223 6.69 11.85 -11.05
N SER A 224 5.65 12.17 -10.28
CA SER A 224 5.78 13.00 -9.08
C SER A 224 6.51 12.24 -7.96
N ILE A 225 6.19 10.96 -7.78
CA ILE A 225 6.88 10.08 -6.83
C ILE A 225 8.34 9.91 -7.23
N ARG A 226 8.63 9.60 -8.50
CA ARG A 226 10.00 9.45 -9.01
C ARG A 226 10.83 10.70 -8.74
N TRP A 227 10.28 11.87 -9.05
CA TRP A 227 10.96 13.14 -8.80
C TRP A 227 11.29 13.31 -7.31
N TYR A 228 10.35 13.01 -6.43
CA TYR A 228 10.55 13.14 -5.00
C TYR A 228 11.63 12.18 -4.47
N VAL A 229 11.54 10.88 -4.78
CA VAL A 229 12.48 9.88 -4.25
C VAL A 229 13.88 10.00 -4.85
N SER A 230 14.00 10.36 -6.13
CA SER A 230 15.32 10.44 -6.80
C SER A 230 16.00 11.81 -6.68
N LYS A 231 15.24 12.91 -6.71
CA LYS A 231 15.81 14.27 -6.69
C LYS A 231 15.73 14.88 -5.30
N ARG A 232 14.55 14.91 -4.68
CA ARG A 232 14.40 15.61 -3.40
C ARG A 232 15.04 14.87 -2.23
N LEU A 233 14.80 13.57 -2.11
CA LEU A 233 15.46 12.74 -1.09
C LEU A 233 16.90 12.39 -1.47
N GLY A 234 17.19 12.26 -2.78
CA GLY A 234 18.52 11.95 -3.29
C GLY A 234 19.55 13.08 -3.14
N ALA A 235 19.12 14.35 -3.10
CA ALA A 235 20.00 15.53 -3.08
C ALA A 235 20.82 15.74 -1.78
N GLY A 236 20.97 14.75 -0.91
CA GLY A 236 21.65 14.94 0.39
C GLY A 236 22.19 13.70 1.10
N SER A 237 22.53 12.64 0.37
CA SER A 237 23.15 11.40 0.89
C SER A 237 22.40 10.68 2.04
N ARG A 238 21.14 11.05 2.30
CA ARG A 238 20.33 10.58 3.44
C ARG A 238 18.93 10.12 3.02
N ASN A 239 18.80 9.56 1.82
CA ASN A 239 17.56 8.94 1.41
C ASN A 239 17.32 7.68 2.26
N CYS A 240 16.43 7.77 3.25
CA CYS A 240 16.12 6.67 4.17
C CYS A 240 15.58 5.44 3.43
N LEU A 241 15.03 5.63 2.24
CA LEU A 241 14.38 4.58 1.47
C LEU A 241 15.35 3.65 0.71
N LEU A 242 16.65 3.94 0.74
CA LEU A 242 17.67 3.13 0.03
C LEU A 242 18.20 1.96 0.85
N LYS A 243 17.90 1.92 2.15
CA LYS A 243 18.33 0.87 3.06
C LYS A 243 17.14 0.42 3.88
N THR A 244 17.07 -0.87 4.14
CA THR A 244 16.02 -1.44 4.97
C THR A 244 16.58 -2.59 5.78
N THR A 245 16.12 -2.71 7.02
CA THR A 245 16.37 -3.89 7.86
C THR A 245 15.10 -4.71 8.06
N SER A 246 13.96 -4.19 7.62
CA SER A 246 12.66 -4.85 7.72
C SER A 246 12.57 -5.98 6.70
N LEU A 247 11.90 -7.06 7.06
CA LEU A 247 11.66 -8.18 6.15
C LEU A 247 10.51 -7.85 5.18
N PRO A 248 10.51 -8.45 3.98
CA PRO A 248 9.35 -8.40 3.10
C PRO A 248 8.09 -8.91 3.82
N ILE A 249 6.95 -8.31 3.49
CA ILE A 249 5.67 -8.70 4.06
C ILE A 249 5.23 -10.01 3.41
N VAL A 250 5.17 -11.09 4.19
CA VAL A 250 4.57 -12.37 3.78
C VAL A 250 3.20 -12.48 4.43
N SER A 251 2.15 -12.49 3.60
CA SER A 251 0.77 -12.64 4.06
C SER A 251 -0.10 -13.23 2.95
N LYS A 252 -1.29 -13.71 3.32
CA LYS A 252 -2.35 -14.05 2.37
C LYS A 252 -2.99 -12.77 1.84
N ARG A 253 -3.56 -12.83 0.64
CA ARG A 253 -4.45 -11.78 0.14
C ARG A 253 -5.71 -11.72 0.99
N MET A 254 -6.31 -10.55 1.13
CA MET A 254 -7.50 -10.35 1.94
C MET A 254 -8.66 -11.19 1.41
N GLY A 255 -8.76 -11.45 0.10
CA GLY A 255 -9.79 -12.32 -0.47
C GLY A 255 -9.65 -13.80 -0.10
N GLU A 256 -8.44 -14.25 0.28
CA GLU A 256 -8.20 -15.60 0.82
C GLU A 256 -8.59 -15.70 2.30
N ILE A 257 -8.65 -14.56 3.01
CA ILE A 257 -9.06 -14.48 4.43
C ILE A 257 -10.57 -14.19 4.52
N PHE A 258 -11.06 -13.28 3.67
CA PHE A 258 -12.41 -12.73 3.60
C PHE A 258 -12.99 -12.91 2.20
N ASP A 259 -13.64 -14.05 1.98
CA ASP A 259 -14.45 -14.25 0.79
C ASP A 259 -15.62 -13.26 0.71
N VAL A 260 -16.35 -13.30 -0.41
CA VAL A 260 -17.53 -12.44 -0.66
C VAL A 260 -18.56 -12.54 0.47
N TYR A 261 -18.77 -13.74 1.02
CA TYR A 261 -19.73 -13.97 2.09
C TYR A 261 -19.30 -13.25 3.37
N LYS A 262 -18.07 -13.47 3.83
CA LYS A 262 -17.50 -12.83 5.02
C LYS A 262 -17.47 -11.30 4.86
N MET A 263 -17.11 -10.80 3.68
CA MET A 263 -17.12 -9.37 3.40
C MET A 263 -18.51 -8.75 3.58
N CYS A 264 -19.56 -9.37 3.03
CA CYS A 264 -20.93 -8.88 3.23
C CYS A 264 -21.42 -9.07 4.67
N LYS A 265 -21.12 -10.22 5.29
CA LYS A 265 -21.52 -10.55 6.67
C LYS A 265 -20.95 -9.56 7.68
N ARG A 266 -19.69 -9.15 7.52
CA ARG A 266 -19.03 -8.11 8.34
C ARG A 266 -19.72 -6.74 8.27
N LYS A 267 -20.56 -6.52 7.26
CA LYS A 267 -21.39 -5.33 7.08
C LYS A 267 -22.84 -5.54 7.52
N GLY A 268 -23.17 -6.70 8.09
CA GLY A 268 -24.55 -7.07 8.46
C GLY A 268 -25.45 -7.33 7.26
N LYS A 269 -24.87 -7.70 6.11
CA LYS A 269 -25.57 -7.88 4.82
C LYS A 269 -25.32 -9.27 4.25
N TRP A 270 -26.16 -9.70 3.30
CA TRP A 270 -25.95 -10.92 2.51
C TRP A 270 -25.50 -10.59 1.09
N ILE A 271 -25.12 -11.63 0.35
CA ILE A 271 -24.70 -11.49 -1.04
C ILE A 271 -25.89 -11.05 -1.90
N GLY A 272 -25.70 -9.97 -2.65
CA GLY A 272 -26.72 -9.36 -3.48
C GLY A 272 -26.99 -10.07 -4.80
N SER A 273 -25.94 -10.66 -5.38
CA SER A 273 -25.97 -11.56 -6.54
C SER A 273 -24.60 -12.25 -6.65
N ALA A 274 -24.57 -13.53 -7.00
CA ALA A 274 -23.32 -14.27 -7.25
C ALA A 274 -22.83 -13.95 -8.66
N THR A 275 -22.15 -12.81 -8.82
CA THR A 275 -21.40 -12.55 -10.06
C THR A 275 -20.22 -13.51 -10.17
N LYS A 276 -19.89 -13.93 -11.39
CA LYS A 276 -18.73 -14.78 -11.72
C LYS A 276 -17.85 -14.08 -12.75
N GLY A 277 -16.64 -14.57 -12.97
CA GLY A 277 -15.70 -14.01 -13.92
C GLY A 277 -15.27 -12.60 -13.55
N ASP A 278 -15.00 -11.78 -14.56
CA ASP A 278 -14.53 -10.40 -14.37
C ASP A 278 -15.51 -9.51 -13.58
N GLU A 279 -16.82 -9.81 -13.61
CA GLU A 279 -17.82 -8.97 -12.96
C GLU A 279 -17.69 -8.98 -11.43
N VAL A 280 -17.36 -10.15 -10.83
CA VAL A 280 -17.10 -10.20 -9.38
C VAL A 280 -15.81 -9.49 -9.01
N CYS A 281 -14.81 -9.50 -9.89
CA CYS A 281 -13.53 -8.81 -9.69
C CYS A 281 -13.62 -7.29 -9.91
N LYS A 282 -14.63 -6.82 -10.65
CA LYS A 282 -14.94 -5.39 -10.75
C LYS A 282 -15.69 -4.91 -9.52
N VAL A 283 -16.75 -5.60 -9.11
CA VAL A 283 -17.65 -5.14 -8.04
C VAL A 283 -18.41 -6.27 -7.39
N VAL A 284 -18.50 -6.22 -6.06
CA VAL A 284 -19.38 -7.07 -5.27
C VAL A 284 -20.58 -6.27 -4.77
N LYS A 285 -21.76 -6.87 -4.82
CA LYS A 285 -22.98 -6.29 -4.25
C LYS A 285 -23.30 -6.99 -2.93
N CYS A 286 -23.35 -6.24 -1.84
CA CYS A 286 -23.90 -6.70 -0.56
C CYS A 286 -25.29 -6.07 -0.38
N ARG A 287 -26.29 -6.83 0.05
CA ARG A 287 -27.66 -6.33 0.22
C ARG A 287 -28.25 -6.68 1.57
N ASP A 288 -29.17 -5.85 2.02
CA ASP A 288 -30.13 -6.16 3.07
C ASP A 288 -31.57 -6.17 2.50
N ARG A 289 -32.61 -6.17 3.36
CA ARG A 289 -34.02 -6.23 2.91
C ARG A 289 -34.43 -4.96 2.15
N ARG A 290 -33.71 -3.85 2.35
CA ARG A 290 -34.08 -2.52 1.87
C ARG A 290 -33.10 -1.97 0.84
N TRP A 291 -31.79 -2.28 0.94
CA TRP A 291 -30.74 -1.62 0.17
C TRP A 291 -29.70 -2.59 -0.39
N SER A 292 -29.12 -2.25 -1.54
CA SER A 292 -27.93 -2.91 -2.11
C SER A 292 -26.78 -1.91 -2.21
N GLU A 293 -25.61 -2.30 -1.71
CA GLU A 293 -24.38 -1.51 -1.73
C GLU A 293 -23.32 -2.19 -2.59
N LYS A 294 -22.58 -1.38 -3.35
CA LYS A 294 -21.46 -1.83 -4.19
C LYS A 294 -20.14 -1.68 -3.43
N HIS A 295 -19.30 -2.70 -3.48
CA HIS A 295 -18.00 -2.72 -2.84
C HIS A 295 -16.92 -3.18 -3.82
N ASN A 296 -15.71 -2.66 -3.63
CA ASN A 296 -14.54 -3.18 -4.31
C ASN A 296 -14.18 -4.55 -3.70
N PRO A 297 -14.12 -5.63 -4.49
CA PRO A 297 -13.59 -6.90 -4.02
C PRO A 297 -12.10 -6.77 -3.71
N PRO A 298 -11.60 -7.40 -2.63
CA PRO A 298 -10.17 -7.63 -2.45
C PRO A 298 -9.60 -8.61 -3.47
N GLU A 299 -8.28 -8.60 -3.61
CA GLU A 299 -7.55 -9.57 -4.42
C GLU A 299 -7.68 -10.97 -3.82
N GLY A 300 -7.65 -12.01 -4.66
CA GLY A 300 -7.72 -13.42 -4.24
C GLY A 300 -9.12 -13.98 -3.99
N ILE A 301 -10.19 -13.18 -4.11
CA ILE A 301 -11.56 -13.72 -4.06
C ILE A 301 -11.80 -14.67 -5.24
N SER A 302 -12.47 -15.80 -4.98
CA SER A 302 -12.88 -16.73 -6.04
C SER A 302 -13.83 -16.08 -7.05
N CYS A 303 -13.52 -16.24 -8.33
CA CYS A 303 -14.37 -15.77 -9.43
C CYS A 303 -14.98 -16.90 -10.28
N GLY A 304 -14.85 -18.16 -9.82
CA GLY A 304 -15.42 -19.35 -10.43
C GLY A 304 -14.41 -20.16 -11.24
N GLY A 305 -14.68 -21.46 -11.44
CA GLY A 305 -13.82 -22.34 -12.26
C GLY A 305 -12.39 -22.50 -11.72
N GLY A 306 -12.21 -22.45 -10.40
CA GLY A 306 -10.88 -22.51 -9.76
C GLY A 306 -10.05 -21.22 -9.85
N LYS A 307 -10.60 -20.17 -10.47
CA LYS A 307 -9.94 -18.88 -10.67
C LYS A 307 -10.15 -17.91 -9.53
N TYR A 308 -9.29 -16.89 -9.45
CA TYR A 308 -9.38 -15.81 -8.47
C TYR A 308 -9.24 -14.42 -9.10
N CYS A 309 -9.69 -13.40 -8.36
CA CYS A 309 -9.53 -12.01 -8.77
C CYS A 309 -8.10 -11.54 -8.58
N TYR A 310 -7.50 -11.04 -9.66
CA TYR A 310 -6.22 -10.34 -9.64
C TYR A 310 -6.27 -9.08 -10.51
N MET A 311 -5.92 -7.93 -9.92
CA MET A 311 -5.90 -6.62 -10.59
C MET A 311 -7.20 -6.30 -11.36
N GLY A 312 -8.34 -6.76 -10.83
CA GLY A 312 -9.67 -6.56 -11.42
C GLY A 312 -10.08 -7.54 -12.54
N TYR A 313 -9.32 -8.62 -12.73
CA TYR A 313 -9.58 -9.69 -13.71
C TYR A 313 -9.72 -11.04 -13.03
N CYS A 314 -10.51 -11.94 -13.62
CA CYS A 314 -10.61 -13.33 -13.18
C CYS A 314 -9.58 -14.20 -13.89
N VAL A 315 -8.54 -14.61 -13.17
CA VAL A 315 -7.38 -15.34 -13.72
C VAL A 315 -7.29 -16.77 -13.19
#